data_AF-A0A370H3Z0-F1
#
_entry.id   AF-A0A370H3Z0-F1
#
_cell.length_a   1.000
_cell.length_b   1.000
_cell.length_c   1.000
_cell.angle_alpha   90.00
_cell.angle_beta   90.00
_cell.angle_gamma   90.00
#
_symmetry.space_group_name_H-M   'P 1'
#
loop_
_entity.id
_entity.type
_entity.pdbx_description
1 polymer ?
#
loop_
_entity_poly.entity_id
_entity_poly.type
_entity_poly.pdbx_seq_one_letter_code
_entity_poly.pdbx_strand_id
1 'polypeptide(L)'
;MKRVAFGLAGVCTAMVSAGVLAAGPAPAVAVPTGVYCFQTICYNSTPDTQAVTGTVVCPWTELPVTWAIPPHSAASVDAACPAGERSEGVRF
;
A
#
# COMPACT_ATOMS: atom_id res chain seq x y z
N MET A 1 37.28 -5.79 -25.02
CA MET A 1 36.58 -5.56 -23.73
C MET A 1 35.35 -4.71 -24.00
N LYS A 2 34.23 -5.01 -23.33
CA LYS A 2 32.86 -4.43 -23.41
C LYS A 2 31.98 -4.82 -24.62
N ARG A 3 31.15 -5.84 -24.35
CA ARG A 3 29.82 -6.15 -24.94
C ARG A 3 28.80 -5.10 -24.40
N VAL A 4 27.62 -4.80 -24.94
CA VAL A 4 26.46 -5.61 -25.42
C VAL A 4 25.52 -4.62 -26.16
N ALA A 5 25.24 -4.76 -27.47
CA ALA A 5 24.07 -5.40 -28.12
C ALA A 5 22.68 -4.94 -27.62
N PHE A 6 21.97 -4.10 -28.38
CA PHE A 6 20.91 -4.42 -29.37
C PHE A 6 19.53 -4.75 -28.78
N GLY A 7 18.56 -3.84 -29.02
CA GLY A 7 17.48 -4.11 -29.97
C GLY A 7 16.20 -4.79 -29.46
N LEU A 8 15.10 -4.06 -29.62
CA LEU A 8 13.70 -4.41 -29.42
C LEU A 8 13.17 -5.69 -30.12
N ALA A 9 12.06 -6.16 -29.55
CA ALA A 9 10.84 -6.75 -30.17
C ALA A 9 10.75 -8.27 -30.38
N GLY A 10 9.66 -8.85 -29.86
CA GLY A 10 9.19 -10.19 -30.17
C GLY A 10 7.98 -10.60 -29.32
N VAL A 11 6.81 -10.62 -29.94
CA VAL A 11 5.46 -10.82 -29.37
C VAL A 11 5.07 -12.32 -29.36
N CYS A 12 4.15 -12.69 -28.44
CA CYS A 12 3.29 -13.90 -28.38
C CYS A 12 3.88 -15.23 -27.87
N THR A 13 3.48 -15.67 -26.66
CA THR A 13 2.42 -16.70 -26.48
C THR A 13 2.16 -16.99 -24.99
N ALA A 14 0.89 -17.30 -24.72
CA ALA A 14 0.23 -17.60 -23.45
C ALA A 14 1.06 -18.31 -22.35
N MET A 15 1.04 -17.73 -21.15
CA MET A 15 0.82 -18.50 -19.93
C MET A 15 -0.23 -17.79 -19.09
N VAL A 16 -1.47 -18.28 -19.17
CA VAL A 16 -2.50 -18.04 -18.16
C VAL A 16 -1.99 -18.70 -16.89
N SER A 17 -1.26 -17.94 -16.08
CA SER A 17 -1.06 -18.30 -14.68
C SER A 17 -2.29 -17.79 -13.96
N ALA A 18 -3.28 -18.67 -13.81
CA ALA A 18 -4.29 -18.52 -12.77
C ALA A 18 -3.56 -18.57 -11.43
N GLY A 19 -3.00 -17.42 -11.04
CA GLY A 19 -2.52 -17.21 -9.68
C GLY A 19 -3.75 -17.29 -8.81
N VAL A 20 -3.90 -18.43 -8.14
CA VAL A 20 -4.78 -18.54 -6.99
C VAL A 20 -4.38 -17.39 -6.08
N LEU A 21 -5.27 -16.39 -5.95
CA LEU A 21 -5.17 -15.39 -4.91
C LEU A 21 -5.28 -16.17 -3.62
N ALA A 22 -4.14 -16.62 -3.10
CA ALA A 22 -4.03 -17.03 -1.73
C ALA A 22 -4.45 -15.81 -0.94
N ALA A 23 -5.67 -15.84 -0.41
CA ALA A 23 -6.10 -14.95 0.65
C ALA A 23 -5.17 -15.24 1.84
N GLY A 24 -4.00 -14.61 1.81
CA GLY A 24 -3.15 -14.50 2.98
C GLY A 24 -3.98 -13.83 4.09
N PRO A 25 -3.58 -14.00 5.36
CA PRO A 25 -4.26 -13.33 6.46
C PRO A 25 -4.38 -11.85 6.11
N ALA A 26 -5.59 -11.30 6.26
CA ALA A 26 -5.79 -9.87 6.12
C ALA A 26 -4.68 -9.17 6.93
N PRO A 27 -4.02 -8.14 6.37
CA PRO A 27 -3.02 -7.37 7.09
C PRO A 27 -3.58 -7.04 8.46
N ALA A 28 -2.92 -7.49 9.52
CA ALA A 28 -3.27 -7.06 10.85
C ALA A 28 -3.10 -5.54 10.84
N VAL A 29 -4.21 -4.84 11.01
CA VAL A 29 -4.21 -3.41 11.17
C VAL A 29 -3.34 -3.10 12.38
N ALA A 30 -2.33 -2.25 12.18
CA ALA A 30 -1.27 -2.05 13.14
C ALA A 30 -0.91 -0.58 13.22
N VAL A 31 -1.34 0.06 14.30
CA VAL A 31 -0.91 1.40 14.69
C VAL A 31 0.15 1.26 15.78
N PRO A 32 1.41 1.63 15.51
CA PRO A 32 2.47 1.55 16.51
C PRO A 32 2.21 2.48 17.70
N THR A 33 2.70 2.11 18.87
CA THR A 33 2.72 2.99 20.05
C THR A 33 3.38 4.32 19.74
N GLY A 34 2.74 5.43 20.13
CA GLY A 34 3.21 6.78 19.83
C GLY A 34 2.73 7.33 18.49
N VAL A 35 1.94 6.57 17.72
CA VAL A 35 1.17 7.08 16.59
C VAL A 35 -0.30 7.21 16.95
N TYR A 36 -0.91 8.33 16.59
CA TYR A 36 -2.33 8.62 16.81
C TYR A 36 -3.00 8.88 15.46
N CYS A 37 -3.98 8.06 15.12
CA CYS A 37 -4.72 8.20 13.86
C CYS A 37 -6.17 8.59 14.14
N PHE A 38 -6.67 9.56 13.38
CA PHE A 38 -8.07 9.95 13.35
C PHE A 38 -8.50 10.09 11.89
N GLN A 39 -9.45 9.25 11.47
CA GLN A 39 -9.83 9.13 10.07
C GLN A 39 -8.60 8.90 9.18
N THR A 40 -8.35 9.76 8.19
CA THR A 40 -7.22 9.66 7.25
C THR A 40 -6.01 10.47 7.68
N ILE A 41 -5.92 10.92 8.94
CA ILE A 41 -4.74 11.67 9.43
C ILE A 41 -4.09 10.86 10.54
N CYS A 42 -2.78 10.63 10.42
CA CYS A 42 -1.96 10.04 11.48
C CYS A 42 -0.87 11.02 11.91
N TYR A 43 -0.71 11.18 13.23
CA TYR A 43 0.37 11.93 13.86
C TYR A 43 1.35 11.00 14.56
N ASN A 44 2.62 11.11 14.23
CA ASN A 44 3.71 10.39 14.88
C ASN A 44 4.35 11.28 15.95
N SER A 45 4.22 10.90 17.21
CA SER A 45 4.83 11.62 18.35
C SER A 45 6.24 11.17 18.70
N THR A 46 6.75 10.14 18.03
CA THR A 46 8.06 9.54 18.30
C THR A 46 9.17 10.22 17.49
N PRO A 47 10.45 10.10 17.91
CA PRO A 47 11.59 10.64 17.17
C PRO A 47 11.99 9.80 15.95
N ASP A 48 11.37 8.64 15.73
CA ASP A 48 11.66 7.72 14.63
C ASP A 48 10.51 7.66 13.63
N THR A 49 10.79 7.34 12.36
CA THR A 49 9.74 7.10 11.35
C THR A 49 8.94 5.87 11.73
N GLN A 50 7.61 5.99 11.74
CA GLN A 50 6.70 4.89 12.08
C GLN A 50 6.01 4.36 10.84
N ALA A 51 5.86 3.04 10.77
CA ALA A 51 5.06 2.36 9.74
C ALA A 51 3.66 2.09 10.31
N VAL A 52 2.64 2.66 9.70
CA VAL A 52 1.23 2.44 10.08
C VAL A 52 0.58 1.59 9.00
N THR A 53 0.01 0.46 9.39
CA THR A 53 -0.75 -0.40 8.48
C THR A 53 -2.23 -0.24 8.75
N GLY A 54 -2.99 0.08 7.72
CA GLY A 54 -4.44 0.15 7.75
C GLY A 54 -5.05 -0.48 6.50
N THR A 55 -6.38 -0.45 6.44
CA THR A 55 -7.15 -0.99 5.33
C THR A 55 -7.86 0.14 4.61
N VAL A 56 -7.53 0.33 3.34
CA VAL A 56 -8.26 1.24 2.45
C VAL A 56 -9.53 0.54 1.98
N VAL A 57 -10.67 1.18 2.20
CA VAL A 57 -11.98 0.65 1.80
C VAL A 57 -12.30 1.16 0.41
N CYS A 58 -12.49 0.22 -0.53
CA CYS A 58 -12.89 0.49 -1.90
C CYS A 58 -14.28 -0.11 -2.17
N PRO A 59 -14.99 0.36 -3.22
CA PRO A 59 -16.39 -0.05 -3.44
C PRO A 59 -16.60 -1.57 -3.58
N TRP A 60 -15.59 -2.30 -4.06
CA TRP A 60 -15.66 -3.73 -4.33
C TRP A 60 -14.50 -4.53 -3.73
N THR A 61 -13.62 -3.89 -2.93
CA THR A 61 -12.47 -4.56 -2.33
C THR A 61 -11.94 -3.80 -1.12
N GLU A 62 -11.17 -4.47 -0.27
CA GLU A 62 -10.43 -3.85 0.82
C GLU A 62 -8.93 -4.09 0.61
N LEU A 63 -8.12 -3.05 0.77
CA LEU A 63 -6.69 -3.12 0.46
C LEU A 63 -5.82 -2.85 1.69
N PRO A 64 -4.88 -3.76 2.03
CA PRO A 64 -3.75 -3.45 2.90
C PRO A 64 -2.97 -2.26 2.36
N VAL A 65 -2.75 -1.24 3.17
CA VAL A 65 -1.77 -0.21 2.86
C VAL A 65 -0.95 0.12 4.09
N THR A 66 0.35 0.28 3.89
CA THR A 66 1.28 0.73 4.93
C THR A 66 1.82 2.09 4.54
N TRP A 67 1.71 3.06 5.45
CA TRP A 67 2.24 4.40 5.29
C TRP A 67 3.41 4.62 6.23
N ALA A 68 4.41 5.36 5.77
CA ALA A 68 5.50 5.84 6.60
C ALA A 68 5.16 7.25 7.10
N ILE A 69 5.09 7.43 8.42
CA ILE A 69 4.82 8.71 9.07
C ILE A 69 6.13 9.23 9.67
N PRO A 70 6.70 10.33 9.14
CA PRO A 70 7.96 10.88 9.63
C PRO A 70 7.88 11.30 11.11
N PRO A 71 9.02 11.42 11.81
CA PRO A 71 9.08 11.85 13.20
C PRO A 71 8.35 13.17 13.45
N HIS A 72 7.64 13.27 14.57
CA HIS A 72 6.97 14.50 15.02
C HIS A 72 6.10 15.19 13.97
N SER A 73 5.51 14.42 13.05
CA SER A 73 4.77 14.96 11.91
C SER A 73 3.38 14.34 11.78
N ALA A 74 2.50 15.06 11.08
CA ALA A 74 1.22 14.56 10.65
C ALA A 74 1.29 14.25 9.15
N ALA A 75 0.70 13.13 8.74
CA ALA A 75 0.53 12.80 7.34
C ALA A 75 -0.90 12.34 7.06
N SER A 76 -1.41 12.70 5.89
CA SER A 76 -2.64 12.13 5.36
C SER A 76 -2.37 10.73 4.83
N VAL A 77 -3.06 9.75 5.39
CA VAL A 77 -3.00 8.34 5.03
C VAL A 77 -4.25 8.01 4.23
N ASP A 78 -4.05 7.85 2.93
CA ASP A 78 -5.08 7.41 1.99
C ASP A 78 -4.39 6.72 0.81
N ALA A 79 -5.15 5.96 0.02
CA ALA A 79 -4.68 5.43 -1.24
C ALA A 79 -5.84 5.35 -2.25
N ALA A 80 -5.51 5.51 -3.53
CA ALA A 80 -6.50 5.31 -4.58
C ALA A 80 -6.90 3.82 -4.66
N CYS A 81 -8.17 3.59 -4.94
CA CYS A 81 -8.67 2.26 -5.23
C CYS A 81 -8.19 1.79 -6.60
N PRO A 82 -8.20 0.46 -6.87
CA PRO A 82 -7.85 -0.05 -8.18
C PRO A 82 -8.72 0.59 -9.27
N ALA A 83 -8.18 0.70 -10.48
CA ALA A 83 -8.80 1.41 -11.60
C ALA A 83 -8.99 2.94 -11.38
N GLY A 84 -8.40 3.52 -10.32
CA GLY A 84 -8.39 4.97 -10.09
C GLY A 84 -9.65 5.50 -9.40
N GLU A 85 -10.46 4.63 -8.84
CA GLU A 85 -11.63 5.00 -8.04
C GLU A 85 -11.20 5.69 -6.73
N ARG A 86 -12.10 6.50 -6.17
CA ARG A 86 -11.88 7.10 -4.86
C ARG A 86 -12.07 6.06 -3.76
N SER A 87 -11.25 6.16 -2.72
CA SER A 87 -11.46 5.42 -1.47
C SER A 87 -12.70 5.93 -0.74
N GLU A 88 -13.36 5.03 -0.04
CA GLU A 88 -14.46 5.33 0.88
C GLU A 88 -13.94 5.67 2.29
N GLY A 89 -12.65 5.41 2.53
CA GLY A 89 -11.94 5.77 3.74
C GLY A 89 -10.84 4.78 4.09
N VAL A 90 -10.25 4.98 5.27
CA VAL A 90 -9.24 4.10 5.85
C VAL A 90 -9.70 3.60 7.21
N ARG A 91 -9.48 2.32 7.47
CA ARG A 91 -9.76 1.65 8.75
C ARG A 91 -8.45 1.29 9.44
N PHE A 92 -8.33 1.72 10.69
CA PHE A 92 -7.23 1.45 11.62
C PHE A 92 -7.70 0.61 12.82
#